data_AF-A0A8T3SZ33-F1
#
_entry.id   AF-A0A8T3SZ33-F1
#
_cell.length_a   1.000
_cell.length_b   1.000
_cell.length_c   1.000
_cell.angle_alpha   90.00
_cell.angle_beta   90.00
_cell.angle_gamma   90.00
#
_symmetry.space_group_name_H-M   'P 1'
#
loop_
_entity.id
_entity.type
_entity.pdbx_description
1 polymer ?
#
loop_
_entity_poly.entity_id
_entity_poly.type
_entity_poly.pdbx_seq_one_letter_code
_entity_poly.pdbx_strand_id
1 'polypeptide(L)'
;YAGSRPLYDTSDLGEQQHDESREISRAHHVIDHGSREGINGFWSIVGGKLTTYRLMARDTVDAVAVSLGVDSPCRTADEPLPSPATGTPYWLGDRLAALEAEGGGNAELVCECELVTQRRLDHALDERGDSSLDDLRRTTRLGMGPCQGAFCMPRAAAILDARGEGAANASLRGFMAERFRGTRSIAWGDQLAELWLTAGIFRGTLAVGDLADTPPRVSGVGHAAR
;
A
#
# COMPACT_ATOMS: atom_id res chain seq x y z
N TYR A 1 -6.76 -10.99 -3.26
CA TYR A 1 -6.11 -9.93 -4.06
C TYR A 1 -5.69 -10.53 -5.40
N ALA A 2 -5.50 -9.71 -6.42
CA ALA A 2 -4.89 -10.10 -7.68
C ALA A 2 -3.79 -9.08 -8.01
N GLY A 3 -2.81 -9.47 -8.82
CA GLY A 3 -1.74 -8.60 -9.26
C GLY A 3 -1.23 -9.05 -10.62
N SER A 4 -0.91 -8.09 -11.48
CA SER A 4 -0.22 -8.36 -12.74
C SER A 4 1.29 -8.32 -12.52
N ARG A 5 2.02 -9.20 -13.19
CA ARG A 5 3.48 -9.17 -13.21
C ARG A 5 3.91 -8.47 -14.50
N PRO A 6 4.62 -7.34 -14.43
CA PRO A 6 5.13 -6.67 -15.62
C PRO A 6 6.37 -7.41 -16.13
N LEU A 7 6.15 -8.55 -16.81
CA LEU A 7 7.22 -9.31 -17.45
C LEU A 7 7.60 -8.65 -18.76
N TYR A 8 8.89 -8.62 -19.06
CA TYR A 8 9.44 -8.02 -20.27
C TYR A 8 10.01 -9.11 -21.15
N ASP A 9 9.57 -9.16 -22.40
CA ASP A 9 10.18 -10.02 -23.40
C ASP A 9 11.48 -9.37 -23.88
N THR A 10 12.57 -10.10 -23.74
CA THR A 10 13.93 -9.66 -24.03
C THR A 10 14.38 -10.04 -25.45
N SER A 11 13.47 -10.54 -26.29
CA SER A 11 13.72 -10.79 -27.72
C SER A 11 14.32 -9.57 -28.44
N ASP A 12 13.81 -8.36 -28.15
CA ASP A 12 14.34 -7.09 -28.68
C ASP A 12 15.70 -6.66 -28.10
N LEU A 13 16.19 -7.36 -27.06
CA LEU A 13 17.53 -7.21 -26.49
C LEU A 13 18.50 -8.31 -26.99
N GLY A 14 18.07 -9.16 -27.93
CA GLY A 14 18.88 -10.24 -28.49
C GLY A 14 18.89 -11.54 -27.67
N GLU A 15 18.00 -11.67 -26.69
CA GLU A 15 17.79 -12.92 -25.95
C GLU A 15 16.78 -13.84 -26.67
N GLN A 16 16.69 -15.11 -26.26
CA GLN A 16 15.78 -16.08 -26.90
C GLN A 16 14.32 -15.65 -26.72
N GLN A 17 13.57 -15.67 -27.83
CA GLN A 17 12.13 -15.44 -27.83
C GLN A 17 11.42 -16.61 -27.13
N HIS A 18 10.57 -16.31 -26.14
CA HIS A 18 9.82 -17.32 -25.40
C HIS A 18 8.34 -17.28 -25.81
N ASP A 19 7.83 -18.36 -26.40
CA ASP A 19 6.43 -18.49 -26.84
C ASP A 19 5.45 -18.60 -25.66
N GLU A 20 5.92 -19.00 -24.47
CA GLU A 20 5.09 -19.12 -23.27
C GLU A 20 5.40 -18.04 -22.21
N SER A 21 4.36 -17.36 -21.71
CA SER A 21 4.48 -16.34 -20.64
C SER A 21 5.15 -16.85 -19.35
N ARG A 22 5.13 -18.17 -19.11
CA ARG A 22 5.80 -18.79 -17.94
C ARG A 22 7.32 -18.84 -18.06
N GLU A 23 7.83 -18.80 -19.28
CA GLU A 23 9.26 -18.93 -19.58
C GLU A 23 9.95 -17.55 -19.60
N ILE A 24 9.19 -16.46 -19.75
CA ILE A 24 9.73 -15.09 -19.74
C ILE A 24 10.49 -14.81 -18.43
N SER A 25 11.71 -14.28 -18.58
CA SER A 25 12.59 -13.95 -17.46
C SER A 25 11.91 -13.00 -16.46
N ARG A 26 12.27 -13.18 -15.19
CA ARG A 26 11.84 -12.31 -14.08
C ARG A 26 12.95 -11.38 -13.61
N ALA A 27 14.05 -11.30 -14.37
CA ALA A 27 15.11 -10.34 -14.12
C ALA A 27 14.59 -8.91 -14.33
N HIS A 28 15.26 -7.93 -13.73
CA HIS A 28 15.07 -6.53 -14.13
C HIS A 28 16.00 -6.20 -15.29
N HIS A 29 15.55 -5.30 -16.16
CA HIS A 29 16.38 -4.71 -17.20
C HIS A 29 16.27 -3.19 -17.13
N VAL A 30 17.39 -2.52 -17.34
CA VAL A 30 17.48 -1.06 -17.45
C VAL A 30 17.69 -0.75 -18.93
N ILE A 31 16.72 -0.08 -19.54
CA ILE A 31 16.73 0.29 -20.95
C ILE A 31 17.18 1.75 -21.02
N ASP A 32 18.34 1.99 -21.63
CA ASP A 32 18.79 3.34 -22.00
C ASP A 32 18.26 3.70 -23.38
N HIS A 33 17.34 4.67 -23.43
CA HIS A 33 16.74 5.11 -24.68
C HIS A 33 17.64 6.07 -25.47
N GLY A 34 18.71 6.59 -24.86
CA GLY A 34 19.72 7.40 -25.54
C GLY A 34 20.53 6.57 -26.53
N SER A 35 21.04 5.42 -26.09
CA SER A 35 21.79 4.50 -26.95
C SER A 35 20.93 3.70 -27.93
N ARG A 36 19.66 3.44 -27.61
CA ARG A 36 18.74 2.68 -28.49
C ARG A 36 18.01 3.54 -29.51
N GLU A 37 17.36 4.62 -29.06
CA GLU A 37 16.48 5.45 -29.92
C GLU A 37 16.96 6.91 -30.04
N GLY A 38 18.10 7.27 -29.45
CA GLY A 38 18.63 8.65 -29.49
C GLY A 38 17.93 9.61 -28.50
N ILE A 39 17.11 9.09 -27.58
CA ILE A 39 16.37 9.90 -26.59
C ILE A 39 17.21 9.98 -25.30
N ASN A 40 18.12 10.95 -25.27
CA ASN A 40 19.00 11.16 -24.12
C ASN A 40 18.20 11.56 -22.87
N GLY A 41 18.64 11.06 -21.70
CA GLY A 41 18.03 11.41 -20.42
C GLY A 41 16.79 10.58 -20.06
N PHE A 42 16.48 9.53 -20.82
CA PHE A 42 15.31 8.70 -20.58
C PHE A 42 15.70 7.22 -20.40
N TRP A 43 15.34 6.66 -19.25
CA TRP A 43 15.56 5.25 -18.93
C TRP A 43 14.26 4.59 -18.49
N SER A 44 14.06 3.35 -18.94
CA SER A 44 12.95 2.50 -18.48
C SER A 44 13.48 1.34 -17.66
N ILE A 45 12.79 1.03 -16.56
CA ILE A 45 13.06 -0.16 -15.73
C ILE A 45 11.90 -1.12 -15.96
N VAL A 46 12.21 -2.32 -16.42
CA VAL A 46 11.21 -3.36 -16.72
C VAL A 46 11.52 -4.64 -15.97
N GLY A 47 10.48 -5.39 -15.58
CA GLY A 47 10.64 -6.59 -14.79
C GLY A 47 11.01 -6.32 -13.32
N GLY A 48 11.85 -7.20 -12.77
CA GLY A 48 12.32 -7.12 -11.39
C GLY A 48 11.42 -7.83 -10.37
N LYS A 49 12.04 -8.16 -9.23
CA LYS A 49 11.38 -8.78 -8.08
C LYS A 49 11.52 -7.88 -6.88
N LEU A 50 10.53 -7.93 -5.99
CA LEU A 50 10.67 -7.27 -4.68
C LEU A 50 11.90 -7.75 -3.93
N THR A 51 12.30 -9.02 -4.07
CA THR A 51 13.52 -9.56 -3.43
C THR A 51 14.82 -8.98 -3.99
N THR A 52 14.80 -8.43 -5.22
CA THR A 52 15.96 -7.85 -5.90
C THR A 52 15.84 -6.34 -6.08
N TYR A 53 14.87 -5.68 -5.43
CA TYR A 53 14.57 -4.26 -5.65
C TYR A 53 15.77 -3.34 -5.40
N ARG A 54 16.60 -3.63 -4.39
CA ARG A 54 17.82 -2.87 -4.10
C ARG A 54 18.86 -3.00 -5.21
N LEU A 55 19.04 -4.21 -5.72
CA LEU A 55 19.96 -4.47 -6.84
C LEU A 55 19.48 -3.73 -8.10
N MET A 56 18.18 -3.82 -8.40
CA MET A 56 17.53 -3.09 -9.48
C MET A 56 17.71 -1.57 -9.34
N ALA A 57 17.52 -1.03 -8.14
CA ALA A 57 17.72 0.39 -7.87
C ALA A 57 19.18 0.81 -8.07
N ARG A 58 20.15 0.01 -7.58
CA ARG A 58 21.57 0.25 -7.82
C ARG A 58 21.88 0.29 -9.32
N ASP A 59 21.55 -0.77 -10.04
CA ASP A 59 21.92 -0.89 -11.46
C ASP A 59 21.27 0.23 -12.30
N THR A 60 20.06 0.67 -11.92
CA THR A 60 19.39 1.83 -12.53
C THR A 60 20.14 3.13 -12.25
N VAL A 61 20.43 3.41 -10.97
CA VAL A 61 21.08 4.65 -10.55
C VAL A 61 22.50 4.72 -11.11
N ASP A 62 23.22 3.61 -11.18
CA ASP A 62 24.57 3.54 -11.76
C ASP A 62 24.53 3.91 -13.26
N ALA A 63 23.55 3.39 -14.02
CA ALA A 63 23.36 3.75 -15.42
C ALA A 63 23.07 5.26 -15.61
N VAL A 64 22.24 5.83 -14.75
CA VAL A 64 21.93 7.27 -14.76
C VAL A 64 23.15 8.10 -14.33
N ALA A 65 23.88 7.69 -13.30
CA ALA A 65 25.03 8.41 -12.74
C ALA A 65 26.15 8.58 -13.78
N VAL A 66 26.41 7.54 -14.59
CA VAL A 66 27.36 7.61 -15.71
C VAL A 66 26.99 8.74 -16.68
N SER A 67 25.71 8.85 -17.05
CA SER A 67 25.25 9.91 -17.98
C SER A 67 25.37 11.33 -17.40
N LEU A 68 25.31 11.45 -16.07
CA LEU A 68 25.41 12.72 -15.35
C LEU A 68 26.85 13.06 -14.95
N GLY A 69 27.82 12.20 -15.24
CA GLY A 69 29.21 12.37 -14.83
C GLY A 69 29.42 12.27 -13.30
N VAL A 70 28.55 11.52 -12.61
CA VAL A 70 28.63 11.31 -11.15
C VAL A 70 29.38 10.01 -10.87
N ASP A 71 30.53 10.11 -10.19
CA ASP A 71 31.41 8.98 -9.84
C ASP A 71 31.34 8.60 -8.35
N SER A 72 30.12 8.56 -7.79
CA SER A 72 29.92 8.19 -6.38
C SER A 72 29.52 6.71 -6.28
N PRO A 73 30.19 5.90 -5.44
CA PRO A 73 29.84 4.49 -5.28
C PRO A 73 28.49 4.33 -4.59
N CYS A 74 27.73 3.31 -4.99
CA CYS A 74 26.46 2.97 -4.35
C CYS A 74 26.67 2.48 -2.90
N ARG A 75 25.97 3.10 -1.94
CA ARG A 75 26.05 2.81 -0.49
C ARG A 75 24.91 1.95 0.05
N THR A 76 23.89 1.68 -0.78
CA THR A 76 22.61 1.10 -0.34
C THR A 76 22.70 -0.33 0.22
N ALA A 77 23.82 -1.03 0.02
CA ALA A 77 24.03 -2.36 0.59
C ALA A 77 24.22 -2.32 2.11
N ASP A 78 24.83 -1.24 2.61
CA ASP A 78 25.24 -1.09 4.01
C ASP A 78 24.45 0.01 4.74
N GLU A 79 23.68 0.82 4.00
CA GLU A 79 22.87 1.89 4.55
C GLU A 79 21.51 1.37 5.06
N PRO A 80 21.22 1.51 6.36
CA PRO A 80 19.94 1.05 6.92
C PRO A 80 18.77 1.89 6.40
N LEU A 81 17.61 1.26 6.24
CA LEU A 81 16.38 1.96 5.88
C LEU A 81 15.92 2.91 7.01
N PRO A 82 15.21 4.01 6.71
CA PRO A 82 14.89 5.06 7.70
C PRO A 82 14.01 4.65 8.91
N SER A 83 13.39 3.47 8.96
CA SER A 83 12.56 3.02 10.09
C SER A 83 12.12 1.53 9.96
N PRO A 84 11.91 0.80 11.08
CA PRO A 84 12.26 1.16 12.46
C PRO A 84 13.73 0.88 12.74
N ALA A 85 14.36 1.85 13.41
CA ALA A 85 15.79 1.93 13.73
C ALA A 85 16.28 0.94 14.82
N THR A 86 15.51 -0.09 15.19
CA THR A 86 15.85 -0.93 16.35
C THR A 86 16.85 -2.03 16.02
N GLY A 87 17.17 -2.28 14.74
CA GLY A 87 18.04 -3.38 14.32
C GLY A 87 17.49 -4.77 14.65
N THR A 88 16.28 -4.85 15.20
CA THR A 88 15.59 -6.09 15.53
C THR A 88 14.68 -6.49 14.37
N PRO A 89 14.76 -7.74 13.88
CA PRO A 89 13.80 -8.25 12.92
C PRO A 89 12.38 -8.17 13.50
N TYR A 90 11.39 -7.92 12.65
CA TYR A 90 9.99 -8.03 13.05
C TYR A 90 9.69 -9.44 13.57
N TRP A 91 9.07 -9.53 14.74
CA TRP A 91 8.55 -10.77 15.30
C TRP A 91 7.02 -10.76 15.34
N LEU A 92 6.40 -11.92 15.14
CA LEU A 92 4.95 -12.03 15.01
C LEU A 92 4.18 -11.44 16.20
N GLY A 93 4.74 -11.55 17.41
CA GLY A 93 4.11 -11.04 18.64
C GLY A 93 4.35 -9.55 18.91
N ASP A 94 5.10 -8.83 18.08
CA ASP A 94 5.40 -7.39 18.30
C ASP A 94 4.14 -6.55 18.48
N ARG A 95 3.08 -6.87 17.74
CA ARG A 95 1.81 -6.15 17.80
C ARG A 95 1.03 -6.43 19.08
N LEU A 96 1.08 -7.67 19.56
CA LEU A 96 0.46 -8.04 20.83
C LEU A 96 1.22 -7.41 22.00
N ALA A 97 2.55 -7.47 21.97
CA ALA A 97 3.38 -6.84 22.99
C ALA A 97 3.15 -5.31 23.04
N ALA A 98 3.06 -4.65 21.88
CA ALA A 98 2.73 -3.23 21.81
C ALA A 98 1.33 -2.93 22.40
N LEU A 99 0.32 -3.74 22.06
CA LEU A 99 -1.03 -3.61 22.60
C LEU A 99 -1.06 -3.79 24.13
N GLU A 100 -0.37 -4.80 24.66
CA GLU A 100 -0.27 -5.05 26.10
C GLU A 100 0.41 -3.88 26.82
N ALA A 101 1.46 -3.31 26.23
CA ALA A 101 2.12 -2.11 26.74
C ALA A 101 1.21 -0.86 26.71
N GLU A 102 0.24 -0.80 25.79
CA GLU A 102 -0.77 0.25 25.68
C GLU A 102 -1.99 0.04 26.60
N GLY A 103 -1.97 -0.96 27.48
CA GLY A 103 -3.07 -1.26 28.41
C GLY A 103 -3.92 -2.46 28.03
N GLY A 104 -3.51 -3.25 27.03
CA GLY A 104 -4.11 -4.53 26.67
C GLY A 104 -5.57 -4.39 26.24
N GLY A 105 -6.49 -5.08 26.92
CA GLY A 105 -7.93 -5.01 26.63
C GLY A 105 -8.57 -3.64 26.86
N ASN A 106 -7.88 -2.73 27.56
CA ASN A 106 -8.30 -1.35 27.74
C ASN A 106 -7.70 -0.40 26.69
N ALA A 107 -6.81 -0.89 25.83
CA ALA A 107 -6.31 -0.08 24.73
C ALA A 107 -7.46 0.17 23.74
N GLU A 108 -7.54 1.39 23.21
CA GLU A 108 -8.56 1.83 22.27
C GLU A 108 -8.41 1.10 20.91
N LEU A 109 -8.85 -0.15 20.86
CA LEU A 109 -8.75 -1.00 19.68
C LEU A 109 -9.72 -0.55 18.60
N VAL A 110 -9.17 -0.23 17.44
CA VAL A 110 -9.94 0.03 16.22
C VAL A 110 -10.18 -1.27 15.45
N CYS A 111 -9.14 -2.12 15.34
CA CYS A 111 -9.23 -3.44 14.71
C CYS A 111 -8.65 -4.54 15.59
N GLU A 112 -9.54 -5.38 16.10
CA GLU A 112 -9.25 -6.52 16.95
C GLU A 112 -8.48 -7.61 16.19
N CYS A 113 -8.80 -7.82 14.91
CA CYS A 113 -8.18 -8.88 14.12
C CYS A 113 -6.68 -8.67 13.84
N GLU A 114 -6.24 -7.41 13.74
CA GLU A 114 -4.87 -7.05 13.35
C GLU A 114 -4.14 -6.29 14.46
N LEU A 115 -4.79 -6.17 15.63
CA LEU A 115 -4.32 -5.46 16.83
C LEU A 115 -3.91 -4.01 16.51
N VAL A 116 -4.80 -3.29 15.83
CA VAL A 116 -4.60 -1.88 15.48
C VAL A 116 -5.35 -1.01 16.47
N THR A 117 -4.61 -0.25 17.28
CA THR A 117 -5.15 0.75 18.22
C THR A 117 -5.37 2.10 17.54
N GLN A 118 -6.18 2.97 18.15
CA GLN A 118 -6.40 4.33 17.68
C GLN A 118 -5.09 5.11 17.63
N ARG A 119 -4.25 5.00 18.68
CA ARG A 119 -2.90 5.59 18.70
C ARG A 119 -2.05 5.19 17.50
N ARG A 120 -2.08 3.91 17.09
CA ARG A 120 -1.35 3.44 15.91
C ARG A 120 -1.94 4.02 14.62
N LEU A 121 -3.25 4.19 14.55
CA LEU A 121 -3.91 4.81 13.41
C LEU A 121 -3.56 6.30 13.31
N ASP A 122 -3.61 7.02 14.43
CA ASP A 122 -3.21 8.42 14.53
C ASP A 122 -1.76 8.61 14.10
N HIS A 123 -0.83 7.77 14.57
CA HIS A 123 0.55 7.81 14.12
C HIS A 123 0.70 7.63 12.60
N ALA A 124 -0.06 6.71 12.00
CA ALA A 124 -0.02 6.48 10.56
C ALA A 124 -0.59 7.68 9.76
N LEU A 125 -1.57 8.38 10.34
CA LEU A 125 -2.14 9.61 9.77
C LEU A 125 -1.18 10.80 9.93
N ASP A 126 -0.54 10.93 11.08
CA ASP A 126 0.45 11.99 11.33
C ASP A 126 1.68 11.84 10.41
N GLU A 127 2.10 10.61 10.10
CA GLU A 127 3.17 10.34 9.11
C GLU A 127 2.74 10.63 7.67
N ARG A 128 1.44 10.51 7.36
CA ARG A 128 0.87 10.65 6.01
C ARG A 128 -0.49 11.32 6.08
N GLY A 129 -0.50 12.65 6.12
CA GLY A 129 -1.73 13.41 6.02
C GLY A 129 -2.50 13.10 4.73
N ASP A 130 -3.83 13.25 4.77
CA ASP A 130 -4.74 12.95 3.66
C ASP A 130 -4.77 11.46 3.24
N SER A 131 -4.46 10.56 4.18
CA SER A 131 -4.52 9.12 3.93
C SER A 131 -5.96 8.63 3.71
N SER A 132 -6.14 7.75 2.73
CA SER A 132 -7.38 6.98 2.59
C SER A 132 -7.39 5.76 3.53
N LEU A 133 -8.56 5.15 3.76
CA LEU A 133 -8.66 3.85 4.43
C LEU A 133 -7.83 2.76 3.75
N ASP A 134 -7.62 2.84 2.44
CA ASP A 134 -6.78 1.89 1.72
C ASP A 134 -5.28 2.12 1.96
N ASP A 135 -4.86 3.37 2.19
CA ASP A 135 -3.50 3.70 2.64
C ASP A 135 -3.27 3.20 4.06
N LEU A 136 -4.21 3.46 4.97
CA LEU A 136 -4.18 2.93 6.34
C LEU A 136 -4.17 1.41 6.35
N ARG A 137 -4.92 0.74 5.46
CA ARG A 137 -4.85 -0.72 5.28
C ARG A 137 -3.44 -1.17 4.89
N ARG A 138 -2.77 -0.49 3.94
CA ARG A 138 -1.41 -0.86 3.52
C ARG A 138 -0.38 -0.67 4.63
N THR A 139 -0.47 0.40 5.39
CA THR A 139 0.53 0.77 6.42
C THR A 139 0.31 0.05 7.75
N THR A 140 -0.94 -0.12 8.18
CA THR A 140 -1.27 -0.69 9.51
C THR A 140 -1.77 -2.13 9.45
N ARG A 141 -2.20 -2.60 8.26
CA ARG A 141 -2.98 -3.83 8.04
C ARG A 141 -4.43 -3.77 8.53
N LEU A 142 -4.95 -2.58 8.84
CA LEU A 142 -6.37 -2.38 9.18
C LEU A 142 -7.30 -3.05 8.14
N GLY A 143 -8.19 -3.92 8.59
CA GLY A 143 -9.15 -4.61 7.70
C GLY A 143 -8.60 -5.81 6.92
N MET A 144 -7.36 -6.24 7.19
CA MET A 144 -6.75 -7.43 6.56
C MET A 144 -7.04 -8.74 7.29
N GLY A 145 -7.65 -8.67 8.48
CA GLY A 145 -8.01 -9.83 9.28
C GLY A 145 -9.25 -10.58 8.77
N PRO A 146 -9.67 -11.67 9.42
CA PRO A 146 -10.77 -12.52 8.97
C PRO A 146 -12.10 -11.79 8.84
N CYS A 147 -12.36 -10.70 9.58
CA CYS A 147 -13.59 -9.91 9.41
C CYS A 147 -13.58 -9.00 8.16
N GLN A 148 -12.45 -8.91 7.45
CA GLN A 148 -12.32 -8.21 6.18
C GLN A 148 -12.73 -6.73 6.18
N GLY A 149 -12.63 -6.09 7.35
CA GLY A 149 -12.98 -4.69 7.53
C GLY A 149 -14.41 -4.43 8.00
N ALA A 150 -15.21 -5.47 8.24
CA ALA A 150 -16.62 -5.36 8.63
C ALA A 150 -16.86 -4.44 9.84
N PHE A 151 -15.97 -4.50 10.84
CA PHE A 151 -16.13 -3.74 12.08
C PHE A 151 -15.22 -2.52 12.17
N CYS A 152 -13.99 -2.63 11.69
CA CYS A 152 -12.99 -1.57 11.90
C CYS A 152 -13.03 -0.44 10.86
N MET A 153 -13.53 -0.69 9.64
CA MET A 153 -13.61 0.34 8.60
C MET A 153 -14.54 1.51 8.96
N PRO A 154 -15.77 1.32 9.48
CA PRO A 154 -16.61 2.45 9.84
C PRO A 154 -16.03 3.25 11.02
N ARG A 155 -15.35 2.59 11.96
CA ARG A 155 -14.63 3.24 13.06
C ARG A 155 -13.49 4.11 12.54
N ALA A 156 -12.68 3.57 11.63
CA ALA A 156 -11.57 4.32 11.02
C ALA A 156 -12.06 5.47 10.12
N ALA A 157 -13.18 5.28 9.41
CA ALA A 157 -13.80 6.36 8.64
C ALA A 157 -14.26 7.51 9.53
N ALA A 158 -14.84 7.20 10.71
CA ALA A 158 -15.21 8.22 11.68
C ALA A 158 -13.98 8.97 12.25
N ILE A 159 -12.87 8.26 12.48
CA ILE A 159 -11.60 8.89 12.91
C ILE A 159 -11.05 9.83 11.83
N LEU A 160 -11.04 9.40 10.56
CA LEU A 160 -10.66 10.24 9.43
C LEU A 160 -11.51 11.52 9.36
N ASP A 161 -12.83 11.37 9.42
CA ASP A 161 -13.78 12.49 9.36
C ASP A 161 -13.58 13.47 10.53
N ALA A 162 -13.41 12.95 11.75
CA ALA A 162 -13.19 13.75 12.96
C ALA A 162 -11.88 14.57 12.89
N ARG A 163 -10.86 14.04 12.20
CA ARG A 163 -9.58 14.73 11.96
C ARG A 163 -9.64 15.69 10.78
N GLY A 164 -10.71 15.66 9.99
CA GLY A 164 -10.84 16.44 8.76
C GLY A 164 -9.86 15.98 7.68
N GLU A 165 -9.38 14.73 7.75
CA GLU A 165 -8.43 14.14 6.81
C GLU A 165 -9.14 13.23 5.80
N GLY A 166 -8.78 13.35 4.52
CA GLY A 166 -9.36 12.52 3.46
C GLY A 166 -10.85 12.76 3.23
N ALA A 167 -11.37 12.10 2.21
CA ALA A 167 -12.81 12.01 1.96
C ALA A 167 -13.36 10.75 2.65
N ALA A 168 -13.62 10.82 3.96
CA ALA A 168 -13.98 9.65 4.79
C ALA A 168 -15.11 8.78 4.19
N ASN A 169 -16.21 9.40 3.78
CA ASN A 169 -17.34 8.71 3.14
C ASN A 169 -16.93 8.04 1.82
N ALA A 170 -16.24 8.77 0.94
CA ALA A 170 -15.78 8.24 -0.34
C ALA A 170 -14.78 7.09 -0.13
N SER A 171 -13.91 7.20 0.89
CA SER A 171 -12.94 6.18 1.24
C SER A 171 -13.60 4.90 1.76
N LEU A 172 -14.61 5.04 2.63
CA LEU A 172 -15.39 3.90 3.14
C LEU A 172 -16.16 3.20 2.01
N ARG A 173 -16.82 3.98 1.14
CA ARG A 173 -17.52 3.45 -0.05
C ARG A 173 -16.56 2.72 -0.98
N GLY A 174 -15.42 3.33 -1.29
CA GLY A 174 -14.39 2.78 -2.16
C GLY A 174 -13.82 1.47 -1.62
N PHE A 175 -13.44 1.45 -0.35
CA PHE A 175 -12.96 0.24 0.32
C PHE A 175 -13.97 -0.91 0.21
N MET A 176 -15.25 -0.63 0.53
CA MET A 176 -16.30 -1.64 0.51
C MET A 176 -16.58 -2.17 -0.90
N ALA A 177 -16.58 -1.27 -1.89
CA ALA A 177 -16.73 -1.65 -3.29
C ALA A 177 -15.61 -2.60 -3.75
N GLU A 178 -14.36 -2.30 -3.40
CA GLU A 178 -13.23 -3.17 -3.74
C GLU A 178 -13.26 -4.50 -2.97
N ARG A 179 -13.66 -4.48 -1.69
CA ARG A 179 -13.77 -5.71 -0.88
C ARG A 179 -14.80 -6.67 -1.45
N PHE A 180 -15.96 -6.14 -1.87
CA PHE A 180 -17.01 -6.91 -2.55
C PHE A 180 -16.54 -7.40 -3.93
N ARG A 181 -15.94 -6.52 -4.75
CA ARG A 181 -15.46 -6.87 -6.09
C ARG A 181 -14.45 -8.01 -6.05
N GLY A 182 -13.53 -7.98 -5.08
CA GLY A 182 -12.49 -9.00 -4.93
C GLY A 182 -12.95 -10.34 -4.37
N THR A 183 -14.17 -10.44 -3.82
CA THR A 183 -14.68 -11.68 -3.18
C THR A 183 -15.86 -12.29 -3.92
N ARG A 184 -16.72 -11.48 -4.53
CA ARG A 184 -17.97 -11.95 -5.15
C ARG A 184 -17.81 -13.10 -6.14
N SER A 185 -16.68 -13.18 -6.85
CA SER A 185 -16.44 -14.21 -7.88
C SER A 185 -15.99 -15.54 -7.31
N ILE A 186 -15.58 -15.59 -6.04
CA ILE A 186 -15.12 -16.80 -5.36
C ILE A 186 -15.98 -17.15 -4.14
N ALA A 187 -16.99 -16.33 -3.83
CA ALA A 187 -17.82 -16.49 -2.64
C ALA A 187 -18.72 -17.73 -2.75
N TRP A 188 -18.47 -18.71 -1.89
CA TRP A 188 -19.26 -19.94 -1.75
C TRP A 188 -19.26 -20.41 -0.29
N GLY A 189 -20.30 -21.13 0.12
CA GLY A 189 -20.43 -21.66 1.49
C GLY A 189 -20.29 -20.56 2.55
N ASP A 190 -19.43 -20.79 3.55
CA ASP A 190 -19.20 -19.86 4.65
C ASP A 190 -18.70 -18.49 4.19
N GLN A 191 -17.91 -18.42 3.11
CA GLN A 191 -17.43 -17.15 2.56
C GLN A 191 -18.59 -16.31 1.98
N LEU A 192 -19.60 -16.97 1.41
CA LEU A 192 -20.80 -16.29 0.94
C LEU A 192 -21.63 -15.77 2.11
N ALA A 193 -21.76 -16.55 3.19
CA ALA A 193 -22.43 -16.11 4.41
C ALA A 193 -21.73 -14.89 5.04
N GLU A 194 -20.40 -14.90 5.12
CA GLU A 194 -19.59 -13.78 5.61
C GLU A 194 -19.74 -12.53 4.73
N LEU A 195 -19.76 -12.70 3.40
CA LEU A 195 -19.98 -11.61 2.45
C LEU A 195 -21.37 -10.98 2.64
N TRP A 196 -22.41 -11.80 2.84
CA TRP A 196 -23.76 -11.32 3.11
C TRP A 196 -23.89 -10.61 4.46
N LEU A 197 -23.24 -11.12 5.51
CA LEU A 197 -23.18 -10.45 6.80
C LEU A 197 -22.54 -9.07 6.67
N THR A 198 -21.38 -9.01 6.00
CA THR A 198 -20.66 -7.77 5.72
C THR A 198 -21.53 -6.80 4.93
N ALA A 199 -22.19 -7.26 3.88
CA ALA A 199 -23.10 -6.45 3.09
C ALA A 199 -24.31 -5.94 3.90
N GLY A 200 -24.86 -6.76 4.80
CA GLY A 200 -25.96 -6.39 5.70
C GLY A 200 -25.58 -5.29 6.70
N ILE A 201 -24.36 -5.37 7.26
CA ILE A 201 -23.82 -4.31 8.12
C ILE A 201 -23.71 -3.00 7.33
N PHE A 202 -23.02 -3.03 6.18
CA PHE A 202 -22.71 -1.79 5.46
C PHE A 202 -23.89 -1.17 4.71
N ARG A 203 -24.72 -1.98 4.04
CA ARG A 203 -25.85 -1.48 3.26
C ARG A 203 -27.12 -1.38 4.10
N GLY A 204 -27.38 -2.37 4.95
CA GLY A 204 -28.61 -2.43 5.73
C GLY A 204 -28.56 -1.56 6.99
N THR A 205 -27.50 -1.70 7.80
CA THR A 205 -27.41 -1.00 9.10
C THR A 205 -26.82 0.40 8.96
N LEU A 206 -25.74 0.54 8.19
CA LEU A 206 -24.97 1.78 8.10
C LEU A 206 -25.31 2.65 6.88
N ALA A 207 -26.16 2.16 5.97
CA ALA A 207 -26.53 2.86 4.74
C ALA A 207 -25.34 3.47 3.96
N VAL A 208 -24.19 2.78 3.92
CA VAL A 208 -22.95 3.28 3.28
C VAL A 208 -23.17 3.61 1.79
N GLY A 209 -24.13 2.94 1.15
CA GLY A 209 -24.53 3.22 -0.23
C GLY A 209 -25.13 4.61 -0.45
N ASP A 210 -25.66 5.23 0.61
CA ASP A 210 -26.38 6.50 0.56
C ASP A 210 -25.57 7.67 1.17
N LEU A 211 -24.35 7.38 1.67
CA LEU A 211 -23.46 8.43 2.15
C LEU A 211 -23.10 9.40 1.02
N ALA A 212 -23.28 10.69 1.29
CA ALA A 212 -22.87 11.75 0.38
C ALA A 212 -21.34 11.79 0.25
N ASP A 213 -20.85 12.07 -0.95
CA ASP A 213 -19.44 12.34 -1.17
C ASP A 213 -19.12 13.72 -0.59
N THR A 214 -18.61 13.75 0.64
CA THR A 214 -18.05 14.98 1.21
C THR A 214 -16.72 15.26 0.54
N PRO A 215 -16.53 16.40 -0.15
CA PRO A 215 -15.22 16.75 -0.70
C PRO A 215 -14.19 16.85 0.44
N PRO A 216 -12.91 16.48 0.21
CA PRO A 216 -11.88 16.63 1.23
C PRO A 216 -11.83 18.09 1.66
N ARG A 217 -11.77 18.33 2.98
CA ARG A 217 -11.64 19.69 3.51
C ARG A 217 -10.26 20.20 3.10
N VAL A 218 -10.21 21.07 2.10
CA VAL A 218 -8.97 21.76 1.73
C VAL A 218 -8.54 22.55 2.96
N SER A 219 -7.47 22.10 3.62
CA SER A 219 -6.82 22.91 4.65
C SER A 219 -6.35 24.17 3.95
N GLY A 220 -6.97 25.30 4.29
CA GLY A 220 -6.59 26.57 3.72
C GLY A 220 -5.10 26.78 3.96
N VAL A 221 -4.31 26.84 2.89
CA VAL A 221 -2.97 27.39 2.95
C VAL A 221 -3.16 28.82 3.44
N GLY A 222 -2.91 29.04 4.73
CA GLY A 222 -2.89 30.35 5.31
C GLY A 222 -1.84 31.16 4.57
N HIS A 223 -2.29 32.01 3.65
CA HIS A 223 -1.46 33.07 3.12
C HIS A 223 -1.20 33.99 4.30
N ALA A 224 -0.04 33.82 4.93
CA ALA A 224 0.46 34.75 5.92
C ALA A 224 0.70 36.08 5.21
N ALA A 225 -0.33 36.92 5.17
CA ALA A 225 -0.16 38.33 4.88
C ALA A 225 0.57 38.95 6.07
N ARG A 226 1.86 39.26 5.88
CA ARG A 226 2.58 40.36 6.51
C ARG A 226 3.87 40.63 5.72
#